data_AF-A0A6L2PVJ3-F1
#
_entry.id   AF-A0A6L2PVJ3-F1
#
_cell.length_a   1.000
_cell.length_b   1.000
_cell.length_c   1.000
_cell.angle_alpha   90.00
_cell.angle_beta   90.00
_cell.angle_gamma   90.00
#
_symmetry.space_group_name_H-M   'P 1'
#
loop_
_entity.id
_entity.type
_entity.pdbx_description
1 polymer ?
#
loop_
_entity_poly.entity_id
_entity_poly.type
_entity_poly.pdbx_seq_one_letter_code
_entity_poly.pdbx_strand_id
1 'polypeptide(L)' 'TVGQTPTAGRGPSSFLECEPYFDAKWEIPAKDLLIGNVLGEGFFGVVRKGVLQERGKLRDVAVKILR' A
#
# COMPACT_ATOMS: atom_id res chain seq x y z
N THR A 1 -23.89 12.30 -42.81
CA THR A 1 -24.44 12.65 -41.48
C THR A 1 -25.27 11.47 -41.05
N VAL A 2 -24.91 10.64 -40.07
CA VAL A 2 -24.69 10.92 -38.64
C VAL A 2 -23.66 9.90 -38.12
N GLY A 3 -22.57 10.37 -37.51
CA GLY A 3 -21.69 9.52 -36.70
C GLY A 3 -22.29 9.41 -35.29
N GLN A 4 -22.50 8.17 -34.82
CA GLN A 4 -22.93 7.93 -33.44
C GLN A 4 -21.72 8.10 -32.52
N THR A 5 -21.79 9.08 -31.63
CA THR A 5 -20.81 9.31 -30.56
C THR A 5 -20.96 8.21 -29.52
N PRO A 6 -19.88 7.53 -29.08
CA PRO A 6 -19.96 6.71 -27.88
C PRO A 6 -20.11 7.66 -26.69
N THR A 7 -21.28 7.63 -26.04
CA THR A 7 -21.46 8.21 -24.72
C THR A 7 -20.51 7.47 -23.77
N ALA A 8 -19.43 8.15 -23.37
CA ALA A 8 -18.56 7.69 -22.31
C ALA A 8 -19.41 7.50 -21.06
N GLY A 9 -19.78 6.24 -20.80
CA GLY A 9 -20.35 5.84 -19.53
C GLY A 9 -19.37 6.29 -18.46
N ARG A 10 -19.78 7.24 -17.64
CA ARG A 10 -19.06 7.64 -16.43
C ARG A 10 -19.12 6.44 -15.50
N GLY A 11 -18.17 5.51 -15.67
CA GLY A 11 -17.96 4.43 -14.72
C GLY A 11 -17.77 5.05 -13.34
N PRO A 12 -18.26 4.39 -12.27
CA PRO A 12 -18.07 4.90 -10.92
C PRO A 12 -16.58 5.18 -10.73
N SER A 13 -16.22 6.42 -10.38
CA SER A 13 -14.83 6.75 -10.09
C SER A 13 -14.40 5.84 -8.97
N SER A 14 -13.44 4.96 -9.23
CA SER A 14 -12.89 4.00 -8.27
C SER A 14 -12.03 4.69 -7.21
N PHE A 15 -12.39 5.91 -6.82
CA PHE A 15 -12.03 6.45 -5.52
C PHE A 15 -12.66 5.49 -4.52
N LEU A 16 -11.82 4.59 -4.01
CA LEU A 16 -12.14 3.79 -2.84
C LEU A 16 -12.54 4.79 -1.76
N GLU A 17 -13.85 4.92 -1.52
CA GLU A 17 -14.34 5.56 -0.31
C GLU A 17 -13.67 4.80 0.83
N CYS A 18 -12.96 5.55 1.70
CA CYS A 18 -12.34 4.98 2.89
C CYS A 18 -13.44 4.42 3.77
N GLU A 19 -13.76 3.14 3.58
CA GLU A 19 -14.59 2.39 4.49
C GLU A 19 -13.94 2.48 5.88
N PRO A 20 -14.62 3.06 6.89
CA PRO A 20 -14.01 3.52 8.15
C PRO A 20 -13.55 2.39 9.09
N TYR A 21 -13.43 1.16 8.57
CA TYR A 21 -13.12 -0.08 9.31
C TYR A 21 -11.84 -0.77 8.82
N PHE A 22 -10.93 -0.05 8.15
CA PHE A 22 -9.75 -0.66 7.53
C PHE A 22 -8.75 -1.30 8.51
N ASP A 23 -8.68 -0.86 9.77
CA ASP A 23 -7.37 -0.88 10.42
C ASP A 23 -7.03 -2.09 11.30
N ALA A 24 -7.93 -2.62 12.13
CA ALA A 24 -7.46 -3.50 13.21
C ALA A 24 -6.82 -4.84 12.76
N LYS A 25 -7.21 -5.37 11.60
CA LYS A 25 -6.66 -6.65 11.09
C LYS A 25 -5.35 -6.49 10.31
N TRP A 26 -5.07 -5.29 9.80
CA TRP A 26 -3.90 -4.99 8.99
C TRP A 26 -2.85 -4.18 9.75
N GLU A 27 -3.25 -3.56 10.87
CA GLU A 27 -2.35 -2.81 11.73
C GLU A 27 -1.28 -3.72 12.32
N ILE A 28 -0.03 -3.31 12.14
CA ILE A 28 1.14 -3.97 12.70
C ILE A 28 1.77 -2.98 13.69
N PRO A 29 1.88 -3.32 14.99
CA PRO A 29 2.57 -2.46 15.94
C PRO A 29 4.02 -2.23 15.50
N ALA A 30 4.45 -0.96 15.44
CA ALA A 30 5.79 -0.60 14.97
C ALA A 30 6.93 -1.32 15.76
N LYS A 31 6.70 -1.62 17.03
CA LYS A 31 7.65 -2.38 17.88
C LYS A 31 7.96 -3.79 17.37
N ASP A 32 7.05 -4.37 16.58
CA ASP A 32 7.18 -5.72 16.04
C ASP A 32 7.87 -5.71 14.66
N LEU A 33 8.23 -4.53 14.13
CA LEU A 33 8.88 -4.36 12.83
C LEU A 33 10.26 -3.69 12.99
N LEU A 34 11.32 -4.42 12.64
CA LEU A 34 12.66 -3.86 12.51
C LEU A 34 12.89 -3.40 11.08
N ILE A 35 13.34 -2.15 10.89
CA ILE A 35 13.64 -1.56 9.59
C ILE A 35 15.16 -1.61 9.34
N GLY A 36 15.55 -2.25 8.24
CA GLY A 36 16.94 -2.47 7.82
C GLY A 36 17.37 -1.59 6.64
N ASN A 37 18.25 -2.13 5.81
CA ASN A 37 18.86 -1.44 4.67
C ASN A 37 17.85 -1.12 3.55
N VAL A 38 18.22 -0.18 2.69
CA VAL A 38 17.45 0.15 1.48
C VAL A 38 17.52 -1.00 0.48
N LEU A 39 16.37 -1.32 -0.13
CA LEU A 39 16.25 -2.25 -1.25
C LEU A 39 16.03 -1.52 -2.58
N GLY A 40 15.38 -0.35 -2.55
CA GLY A 40 15.20 0.50 -3.73
C GLY A 40 14.61 1.86 -3.39
N GLU A 41 14.91 2.85 -4.23
CA GLU A 41 14.48 4.24 -4.05
C GLU A 41 13.79 4.75 -5.31
N GLY A 42 12.70 5.49 -5.13
CA GLY A 42 12.06 6.28 -6.16
C GLY A 42 12.07 7.77 -5.77
N PHE A 43 11.41 8.59 -6.57
CA PHE A 43 11.41 10.04 -6.33
C PHE A 43 10.76 10.44 -5.00
N PHE A 44 9.64 9.82 -4.64
CA PHE A 44 8.83 10.18 -3.47
C PHE A 44 8.91 9.19 -2.30
N GLY A 45 9.66 8.09 -2.44
CA GLY A 45 9.65 7.06 -1.42
C GLY A 45 10.75 6.03 -1.57
N VAL A 46 10.92 5.25 -0.52
CA VAL A 46 11.97 4.24 -0.38
C VAL A 46 11.35 2.92 0.06
N VAL A 47 11.87 1.83 -0.48
CA VAL A 47 11.61 0.48 -0.02
C VAL A 47 12.81 -0.01 0.75
N ARG A 48 12.59 -0.47 1.98
CA ARG A 48 13.63 -0.99 2.88
C ARG A 48 13.36 -2.45 3.19
N LYS A 49 14.42 -3.22 3.47
CA LYS A 49 14.30 -4.54 4.07
C LYS A 49 13.75 -4.36 5.47
N GLY A 50 12.81 -5.20 5.89
CA GLY A 50 12.35 -5.27 7.27
C GLY A 50 12.35 -6.70 7.79
N VAL A 51 12.32 -6.84 9.11
CA VAL A 51 12.07 -8.11 9.80
C VAL A 51 10.85 -7.92 10.69
N LEU A 52 9.78 -8.65 10.39
CA LEU A 52 8.52 -8.62 11.13
C LEU A 52 8.46 -9.80 12.11
N GLN A 53 8.17 -9.50 13.38
CA GLN A 53 7.82 -10.50 14.38
C GLN A 53 6.30 -10.68 14.43
N GLU A 54 5.81 -11.80 13.92
CA GLU A 54 4.38 -12.13 13.91
C GLU A 54 4.17 -13.55 14.48
N ARG A 55 3.35 -13.68 15.52
CA ARG A 55 2.97 -14.97 16.14
C ARG A 55 4.20 -15.84 16.51
N GLY A 56 5.22 -15.20 17.07
CA GLY A 56 6.47 -15.86 17.48
C GLY A 56 7.39 -16.27 16.34
N LYS A 57 7.12 -15.84 15.09
CA LYS A 57 7.96 -16.10 13.93
C LYS A 57 8.53 -14.79 13.38
N LEU A 58 9.77 -14.86 12.92
CA LEU A 58 10.39 -13.77 12.17
C LEU A 58 10.15 -13.98 10.67
N ARG A 59 9.80 -12.91 9.96
CA ARG A 59 9.66 -12.90 8.50
C ARG A 59 10.40 -11.71 7.91
N ASP A 60 11.17 -11.96 6.86
CA ASP A 60 11.73 -10.90 6.02
C ASP A 60 10.60 -10.27 5.20
N VAL A 61 10.54 -8.93 5.19
CA VAL A 61 9.51 -8.14 4.50
C VAL A 61 10.11 -6.97 3.74
N ALA A 62 9.34 -6.40 2.80
CA ALA A 62 9.66 -5.13 2.16
C ALA A 62 8.76 -4.03 2.76
N VAL A 63 9.37 -2.96 3.24
CA VAL A 63 8.69 -1.84 3.89
C VAL A 63 8.77 -0.62 2.99
N LYS A 64 7.63 -0.15 2.48
CA LYS A 64 7.55 1.04 1.64
C LYS A 64 7.13 2.24 2.49
N ILE A 65 7.96 3.28 2.50
CA ILE A 65 7.71 4.53 3.21
C ILE A 65 7.96 5.72 2.29
N LEU A 66 7.29 6.84 2.57
CA LEU A 66 7.55 8.09 1.88
C LEU A 66 8.84 8.74 2.44
N ARG A 67 9.48 9.56 1.61
CA ARG A 67 10.63 10.39 1.98
C ARG A 67 10.16 11.78 2.41
#